data_AF-A0A5E4ULG0-F1
#
_entry.id   AF-A0A5E4ULG0-F1
#
_cell.length_a   1.000
_cell.length_b   1.000
_cell.length_c   1.000
_cell.angle_alpha   90.00
_cell.angle_beta   90.00
_cell.angle_gamma   90.00
#
_symmetry.space_group_name_H-M   'P 1'
#
loop_
_entity.id
_entity.type
_entity.pdbx_description
1 polymer ?
#
loop_
_entity_poly.entity_id
_entity_poly.type
_entity_poly.pdbx_seq_one_letter_code
_entity_poly.pdbx_strand_id
1 'polypeptide(L)'
;MSDEIDDLLEDWYDWQQSYRPKLGYGRADPACREYRSGWRESADLADIADAAARKRVCEAVDACVSRLDLQARIAIQTEMRNRFSEVQTKLRNSFAGAQVWRSIRLTGTIEDEYARAKRMLLPHLLERELVDRTCKLDCPVL
;
A
#
# COMPACT_ATOMS: atom_id res chain seq x y z
N MET A 1 -13.95 3.11 -10.05
CA MET A 1 -13.03 2.23 -10.79
C MET A 1 -11.66 2.40 -10.15
N SER A 2 -10.97 1.32 -9.80
CA SER A 2 -9.60 1.39 -9.27
C SER A 2 -8.67 1.81 -10.40
N ASP A 3 -7.83 2.81 -10.16
CA ASP A 3 -6.75 3.22 -11.06
C ASP A 3 -5.42 2.59 -10.60
N GLU A 4 -4.39 2.62 -11.44
CA GLU A 4 -3.07 2.01 -11.15
C GLU A 4 -2.46 2.53 -9.83
N ILE A 5 -2.70 3.80 -9.50
CA ILE A 5 -2.29 4.39 -8.22
C ILE A 5 -3.04 3.77 -7.05
N ASP A 6 -4.34 3.50 -7.21
CA ASP A 6 -5.15 2.87 -6.19
C ASP A 6 -4.64 1.44 -5.92
N ASP A 7 -4.30 0.68 -6.97
CA ASP A 7 -3.75 -0.68 -6.83
C ASP A 7 -2.38 -0.67 -6.12
N LEU A 8 -1.49 0.26 -6.46
CA LEU A 8 -0.20 0.44 -5.76
C LEU A 8 -0.38 0.82 -4.29
N LEU A 9 -1.35 1.69 -3.99
CA LEU A 9 -1.63 2.10 -2.61
C LEU A 9 -2.25 0.96 -1.80
N GLU A 10 -3.07 0.12 -2.42
CA GLU A 10 -3.62 -1.09 -1.78
C GLU A 10 -2.50 -2.09 -1.46
N ASP A 11 -1.59 -2.35 -2.41
CA ASP A 11 -0.46 -3.25 -2.20
C ASP A 11 0.51 -2.75 -1.11
N TRP A 12 0.83 -1.45 -1.15
CA TRP A 12 1.63 -0.78 -0.13
C TRP A 12 0.96 -0.82 1.25
N TYR A 13 -0.35 -0.59 1.32
CA TYR A 13 -1.08 -0.62 2.59
C TYR A 13 -1.10 -2.03 3.19
N ASP A 14 -1.37 -3.06 2.39
CA ASP A 14 -1.28 -4.46 2.81
C ASP A 14 0.12 -4.82 3.32
N TRP A 15 1.16 -4.38 2.62
CA TRP A 15 2.56 -4.55 3.04
C TRP A 15 2.85 -3.85 4.38
N GLN A 16 2.37 -2.61 4.57
CA GLN A 16 2.53 -1.89 5.83
C GLN A 16 1.83 -2.61 6.99
N GLN A 17 0.60 -3.10 6.79
CA GLN A 17 -0.14 -3.84 7.83
C GLN A 17 0.48 -5.20 8.14
N SER A 18 1.14 -5.80 7.15
CA SER A 18 1.88 -7.06 7.30
C SER A 18 3.18 -6.91 8.10
N TYR A 19 3.66 -5.69 8.35
CA TYR A 19 4.85 -5.45 9.14
C TYR A 19 4.67 -5.94 10.58
N ARG A 20 5.30 -7.08 10.90
CA ARG A 20 5.43 -7.57 12.27
C ARG A 20 6.82 -7.24 12.79
N PRO A 21 6.98 -6.34 13.78
CA PRO A 21 8.25 -6.16 14.44
C PRO A 21 8.70 -7.50 15.03
N LYS A 22 9.95 -7.91 14.77
CA LYS A 22 10.55 -9.12 15.36
C LYS A 22 10.75 -8.89 16.86
N LEU A 23 9.68 -9.03 17.63
CA LEU A 23 9.66 -9.01 19.09
C LEU A 23 10.22 -10.33 19.62
N GLY A 24 11.52 -10.55 19.47
CA GLY A 24 12.21 -11.70 20.05
C GLY A 24 13.53 -12.08 19.37
N TYR A 25 14.44 -12.66 20.14
CA TYR A 25 15.54 -13.47 19.61
C TYR A 25 14.90 -14.64 18.84
N GLY A 26 15.33 -14.84 17.58
CA GLY A 26 14.81 -15.95 16.77
C GLY A 26 15.05 -17.28 17.48
N ARG A 27 14.09 -18.22 17.37
CA ARG A 27 14.22 -19.59 17.92
C ARG A 27 15.34 -20.42 17.27
N ALA A 28 16.10 -19.84 16.34
CA ALA A 28 17.19 -20.47 15.63
C ALA A 28 18.49 -19.78 16.01
N ASP A 29 19.50 -20.60 16.30
CA ASP A 29 20.88 -20.15 16.53
C ASP A 29 21.37 -19.33 15.31
N PRO A 30 22.02 -18.16 15.52
CA PRO A 30 22.59 -17.35 14.44
C PRO A 30 23.49 -18.15 13.48
N ALA A 31 24.19 -19.17 13.97
CA ALA A 31 25.09 -20.01 13.17
C ALA A 31 24.37 -20.90 12.15
N CYS A 32 23.10 -21.24 12.38
CA CYS A 32 22.30 -22.07 11.47
C CYS A 32 21.33 -21.26 10.59
N ARG A 33 21.23 -19.94 10.79
CA ARG A 33 20.28 -19.06 10.07
C ARG A 33 20.57 -18.97 8.58
N GLU A 34 21.86 -19.06 8.21
CA GLU A 34 22.33 -18.99 6.82
C GLU A 34 22.67 -20.36 6.22
N TYR A 35 22.43 -21.44 6.96
CA TYR A 35 22.66 -22.79 6.45
C TYR A 35 21.70 -23.08 5.30
N ARG A 36 22.25 -23.21 4.08
CA ARG A 36 21.52 -23.56 2.87
C ARG A 36 21.83 -25.01 2.51
N SER A 37 20.87 -25.91 2.69
CA SER A 37 20.93 -27.22 2.05
C SER A 37 20.74 -27.04 0.54
N GLY A 38 21.61 -27.63 -0.28
CA GLY A 38 21.64 -27.45 -1.75
C GLY A 38 20.44 -27.99 -2.54
N TRP A 39 19.32 -28.28 -1.88
CA TRP A 39 18.13 -28.95 -2.44
C TRP A 39 16.89 -28.05 -2.50
N ARG A 40 17.05 -26.73 -2.33
CA ARG A 40 15.89 -25.82 -2.35
C ARG A 40 15.36 -25.74 -3.79
N GLU A 41 14.15 -26.26 -3.99
CA GLU A 41 13.45 -26.27 -5.28
C GLU A 41 13.34 -24.85 -5.86
N SER A 42 13.47 -24.70 -7.17
CA SER A 42 13.47 -23.41 -7.87
C SER A 42 12.25 -22.53 -7.59
N ALA A 43 11.12 -23.11 -7.14
CA ALA A 43 9.92 -22.39 -6.74
C ALA A 43 10.15 -21.48 -5.52
N ASP A 44 10.88 -21.97 -4.51
CA ASP A 44 11.22 -21.19 -3.30
C ASP A 44 12.09 -19.96 -3.64
N LEU A 45 12.90 -20.03 -4.69
CA LEU A 45 13.74 -18.91 -5.12
C LEU A 45 12.94 -17.85 -5.89
N ALA A 46 11.97 -18.27 -6.70
CA ALA A 46 11.07 -17.36 -7.39
C ALA A 46 10.19 -16.58 -6.40
N ASP A 47 9.58 -17.25 -5.43
CA ASP A 47 8.75 -16.62 -4.40
C ASP A 47 9.53 -15.59 -3.57
N ILE A 48 10.81 -15.89 -3.27
CA ILE A 48 11.69 -14.94 -2.57
C ILE A 48 12.02 -13.73 -3.44
N ALA A 49 12.26 -13.93 -4.74
CA ALA A 49 12.56 -12.85 -5.66
C ALA A 49 11.35 -11.91 -5.82
N ASP A 50 10.15 -12.47 -5.96
CA ASP A 50 8.90 -11.72 -6.09
C ASP A 50 8.58 -10.94 -4.81
N ALA A 51 8.76 -11.55 -3.63
CA ALA A 51 8.61 -10.86 -2.35
C ALA A 51 9.62 -9.70 -2.20
N ALA A 52 10.86 -9.87 -2.68
CA ALA A 52 11.86 -8.82 -2.67
C ALA A 52 11.53 -7.69 -3.65
N ALA A 53 10.99 -8.00 -4.83
CA ALA A 53 10.53 -7.01 -5.80
C ALA A 53 9.35 -6.20 -5.24
N ARG A 54 8.31 -6.88 -4.73
CA ARG A 54 7.15 -6.25 -4.06
C ARG A 54 7.60 -5.33 -2.93
N LYS A 55 8.53 -5.79 -2.09
CA LYS A 55 9.08 -4.98 -1.00
C LYS A 55 9.73 -3.69 -1.50
N ARG A 56 10.55 -3.73 -2.56
CA ARG A 56 11.21 -2.54 -3.13
C ARG A 56 10.19 -1.53 -3.66
N VAL A 57 9.15 -2.00 -4.33
CA VAL A 57 8.04 -1.16 -4.81
C VAL A 57 7.35 -0.49 -3.62
N CYS A 58 6.98 -1.25 -2.60
CA CYS A 58 6.32 -0.73 -1.40
C CYS A 58 7.21 0.29 -0.65
N GLU A 59 8.51 0.06 -0.52
CA GLU A 59 9.46 1.01 0.08
C GLU A 59 9.55 2.31 -0.73
N ALA A 60 9.51 2.23 -2.06
CA ALA A 60 9.50 3.40 -2.92
C ALA A 60 8.19 4.20 -2.79
N VAL A 61 7.03 3.52 -2.74
CA VAL A 61 5.73 4.15 -2.47
C VAL A 61 5.71 4.80 -1.09
N ASP A 62 6.24 4.14 -0.07
CA ASP A 62 6.34 4.67 1.30
C ASP A 62 7.15 5.98 1.36
N ALA A 63 8.26 6.03 0.61
CA ALA A 63 9.08 7.23 0.49
C ALA A 63 8.36 8.37 -0.24
N CYS A 64 7.48 8.06 -1.21
CA CYS A 64 6.63 9.06 -1.87
C CYS A 64 5.55 9.59 -0.92
N VAL A 65 4.82 8.70 -0.25
CA VAL A 65 3.75 9.06 0.69
C VAL A 65 4.31 9.89 1.86
N SER A 66 5.51 9.57 2.34
CA SER A 66 6.15 10.29 3.43
C SER A 66 6.50 11.75 3.10
N ARG A 67 6.62 12.11 1.81
CA ARG A 67 6.86 13.49 1.36
C ARG A 67 5.59 14.33 1.27
N LEU A 68 4.42 13.69 1.26
CA LEU A 68 3.13 14.39 1.22
C LEU A 68 2.87 15.14 2.53
N ASP A 69 2.00 16.15 2.47
CA ASP A 69 1.55 16.85 3.66
C ASP A 69 0.74 15.92 4.59
N LEU A 70 0.62 16.33 5.85
CA LEU A 70 -0.04 15.52 6.88
C LEU A 70 -1.49 15.17 6.53
N GLN A 71 -2.25 16.09 5.93
CA GLN A 71 -3.65 15.84 5.57
C GLN A 71 -3.74 14.80 4.45
N ALA A 72 -2.92 14.94 3.41
CA ALA A 72 -2.85 13.99 2.31
C ALA A 72 -2.50 12.57 2.80
N ARG A 73 -1.52 12.45 3.71
CA ARG A 73 -1.17 11.17 4.33
C ARG A 73 -2.30 10.56 5.14
N ILE A 74 -3.01 11.37 5.92
CA ILE A 74 -4.16 10.93 6.71
C ILE A 74 -5.30 10.49 5.79
N ALA A 75 -5.55 11.21 4.69
CA ALA A 75 -6.58 10.88 3.72
C ALA A 75 -6.31 9.51 3.08
N ILE A 76 -5.09 9.27 2.59
CA ILE A 76 -4.67 7.97 2.03
C ILE A 76 -4.87 6.85 3.06
N GLN A 77 -4.34 7.02 4.28
CA GLN A 77 -4.44 6.00 5.33
C GLN A 77 -5.89 5.71 5.73
N THR A 78 -6.74 6.73 5.80
CA THR A 78 -8.16 6.58 6.16
C THR A 78 -8.93 5.87 5.05
N GLU A 79 -8.69 6.25 3.79
CA GLU A 79 -9.32 5.64 2.63
C GLU A 79 -8.94 4.17 2.48
N MET A 80 -7.65 3.84 2.54
CA MET A 80 -7.18 2.45 2.48
C MET A 80 -7.77 1.61 3.62
N ARG A 81 -7.87 2.18 4.83
CA ARG A 81 -8.49 1.49 5.96
C ARG A 81 -9.98 1.21 5.73
N ASN A 82 -10.73 2.14 5.14
CA ASN A 82 -12.12 1.92 4.74
C ASN A 82 -12.20 0.75 3.75
N ARG A 83 -11.42 0.79 2.67
CA ARG A 83 -11.40 -0.26 1.64
C ARG A 83 -11.05 -1.65 2.19
N PHE A 84 -9.99 -1.76 3.00
CA PHE A 84 -9.60 -3.04 3.58
C PHE A 84 -10.59 -3.57 4.62
N SER A 85 -11.28 -2.67 5.35
CA SER A 85 -12.35 -3.09 6.27
C SER A 85 -13.58 -3.65 5.52
N GLU A 86 -13.81 -3.18 4.29
CA GLU A 86 -14.86 -3.72 3.41
C GLU A 86 -14.49 -5.09 2.85
N VAL A 87 -13.22 -5.35 2.54
CA VAL A 87 -12.75 -6.66 2.04
C VAL A 87 -12.99 -7.78 3.07
N GLN A 88 -12.82 -7.51 4.36
CA GLN A 88 -13.16 -8.47 5.43
C GLN A 88 -14.67 -8.72 5.57
N THR A 89 -15.51 -7.81 5.06
CA THR A 89 -16.98 -7.80 5.19
C THR A 89 -17.69 -8.16 3.88
N LYS A 90 -17.02 -8.87 2.95
CA LYS A 90 -17.65 -9.37 1.70
C LYS A 90 -18.85 -10.31 1.91
N LEU A 91 -19.16 -10.71 3.15
CA LEU A 91 -20.31 -11.55 3.50
C LEU A 91 -21.54 -10.78 4.02
N ARG A 92 -21.50 -9.45 4.20
CA ARG A 92 -22.66 -8.69 4.69
C ARG A 92 -22.82 -7.35 3.96
N ASN A 93 -23.64 -7.40 2.91
CA ASN A 93 -24.34 -6.29 2.27
C ASN A 93 -23.49 -5.34 1.40
N SER A 94 -23.17 -5.83 0.20
CA SER A 94 -22.62 -5.12 -0.96
C SER A 94 -23.60 -4.09 -1.55
N PHE A 95 -23.94 -3.02 -0.82
CA PHE A 95 -24.73 -1.91 -1.39
C PHE A 95 -24.24 -0.50 -1.03
N ALA A 96 -23.28 -0.34 -0.12
CA ALA A 96 -22.63 0.94 0.09
C ALA A 96 -21.25 0.71 0.67
N GLY A 97 -20.20 1.22 -0.02
CA GLY A 97 -18.87 1.32 0.56
C GLY A 97 -18.97 2.11 1.86
N ALA A 98 -18.84 1.40 2.99
CA ALA A 98 -19.04 1.97 4.30
C ALA A 98 -17.79 2.77 4.68
N GLN A 99 -17.88 4.10 4.54
CA GLN A 99 -16.89 5.05 5.09
C GLN A 99 -17.01 5.11 6.61
N VAL A 100 -16.66 4.02 7.29
CA VAL A 100 -16.74 3.87 8.75
C VAL A 100 -15.66 4.70 9.44
N TRP A 101 -14.47 4.77 8.84
CA TRP A 101 -13.33 5.50 9.38
C TRP A 101 -13.35 6.95 8.92
N ARG A 102 -13.22 7.86 9.88
CA ARG A 102 -13.10 9.31 9.67
C ARG A 102 -12.01 9.88 10.57
N SER A 103 -11.40 10.98 10.13
CA SER A 103 -10.38 11.69 10.90
C SER A 103 -10.80 13.15 11.10
N ILE A 104 -10.77 13.62 12.35
CA ILE A 104 -10.99 15.04 12.71
C ILE A 104 -9.94 15.97 12.08
N ARG A 105 -8.80 15.42 11.67
CA ARG A 105 -7.69 16.21 11.09
C ARG A 105 -7.89 16.52 9.61
N LEU A 106 -8.90 15.93 8.97
CA LEU A 106 -9.30 16.24 7.60
C LEU A 106 -10.29 17.41 7.62
N THR A 107 -10.01 18.41 6.79
CA THR A 107 -10.83 19.62 6.67
C THR A 107 -11.96 19.45 5.66
N GLY A 108 -11.75 18.64 4.61
CA GLY A 108 -12.75 18.31 3.59
C GLY A 108 -13.35 16.91 3.75
N THR A 109 -14.08 16.47 2.71
CA THR A 109 -14.52 15.08 2.61
C THR A 109 -13.30 14.17 2.36
N ILE A 110 -13.39 12.90 2.77
CA ILE A 110 -12.31 11.93 2.56
C ILE A 110 -12.01 11.79 1.07
N GLU A 111 -13.05 11.76 0.24
CA GLU A 111 -12.95 11.62 -1.22
C GLU A 111 -12.19 12.81 -1.86
N ASP A 112 -12.53 14.04 -1.48
CA ASP A 112 -11.86 15.24 -2.00
C ASP A 112 -10.39 15.31 -1.58
N GLU A 113 -10.10 15.03 -0.30
CA GLU A 113 -8.73 15.05 0.23
C GLU A 113 -7.91 13.88 -0.34
N TYR A 114 -8.54 12.73 -0.59
CA TYR A 114 -7.91 11.59 -1.25
C TYR A 114 -7.60 11.89 -2.72
N ALA A 115 -8.54 12.47 -3.47
CA ALA A 115 -8.30 12.91 -4.84
C ALA A 115 -7.18 13.96 -4.92
N ARG A 116 -7.14 14.91 -3.98
CA ARG A 116 -6.03 15.85 -3.82
C ARG A 116 -4.72 15.13 -3.53
N ALA A 117 -4.71 14.17 -2.60
CA ALA A 117 -3.53 13.38 -2.27
C ALA A 117 -2.99 12.62 -3.48
N LYS A 118 -3.87 12.01 -4.30
CA LYS A 118 -3.47 11.33 -5.55
C LYS A 118 -2.79 12.28 -6.54
N ARG A 119 -3.31 13.50 -6.71
CA ARG A 119 -2.69 14.52 -7.57
C ARG A 119 -1.29 14.92 -7.08
N MET A 120 -1.08 15.00 -5.76
CA MET A 120 0.23 15.30 -5.18
C MET A 120 1.19 14.12 -5.26
N LEU A 121 0.67 12.90 -5.19
CA LEU A 121 1.47 11.67 -5.23
C LEU A 121 1.95 11.33 -6.65
N LEU A 122 1.12 11.57 -7.66
CA LEU A 122 1.41 11.27 -9.08
C LEU A 122 2.80 11.72 -9.55
N PRO A 123 3.24 12.99 -9.39
CA PRO A 123 4.56 13.41 -9.87
C PRO A 123 5.70 12.60 -9.23
N HIS A 124 5.58 12.24 -7.95
CA HIS A 124 6.60 11.46 -7.25
C HIS A 124 6.65 10.00 -7.66
N LEU A 125 5.52 9.44 -8.12
CA LEU A 125 5.46 8.09 -8.67
C LEU A 125 6.03 8.04 -10.09
N LEU A 126 5.73 9.05 -10.91
CA LEU A 126 6.27 9.19 -12.27
C LEU A 126 7.79 9.41 -12.27
N GLU A 127 8.32 10.21 -11.34
CA GLU A 127 9.76 10.41 -11.14
C GLU A 127 10.52 9.10 -10.86
N ARG A 128 9.83 8.10 -10.31
CA ARG A 128 10.40 6.80 -9.92
C ARG A 128 10.01 5.66 -10.86
N GLU A 129 9.33 5.96 -11.96
CA GLU A 129 8.86 4.99 -12.95
C GLU A 129 8.01 3.87 -12.33
N LEU A 130 7.29 4.17 -11.23
CA LEU A 130 6.40 3.22 -10.56
C LEU A 130 5.04 3.09 -11.27
N VAL A 131 4.71 4.09 -12.09
CA VAL A 131 3.45 4.26 -12.79
C VAL A 131 3.79 4.73 -14.20
N ASP A 132 3.07 4.23 -15.21
CA ASP A 132 3.29 4.68 -16.59
C ASP A 132 2.88 6.15 -16.79
N ARG A 133 3.43 6.81 -17.82
CA ARG A 133 3.04 8.19 -18.14
C ARG A 133 1.64 8.28 -18.74
N THR A 134 1.06 7.15 -19.13
CA THR A 134 -0.29 7.05 -19.70
C THR A 134 -1.39 6.96 -18.65
N CYS A 135 -1.03 6.81 -17.37
CA CYS A 135 -1.97 6.61 -16.27
C CYS A 135 -2.81 7.87 -16.10
N LYS A 136 -4.06 7.76 -16.52
CA LYS A 136 -5.03 8.85 -16.44
C LYS A 136 -5.52 8.87 -15.00
N LEU A 137 -5.29 9.98 -14.31
CA LEU A 137 -6.14 10.35 -13.20
C LEU A 137 -7.53 10.63 -13.78
N ASP A 138 -8.34 9.58 -13.97
CA ASP A 138 -9.76 9.71 -14.28
C ASP A 138 -10.47 10.24 -13.03
N CYS A 139 -10.28 11.53 -12.76
CA CYS A 139 -11.00 12.28 -11.76
C CYS A 139 -12.05 13.10 -12.53
N PRO A 140 -13.34 12.74 -12.48
CA PRO A 140 -14.38 13.60 -13.03
C PRO A 140 -14.52 14.79 -12.09
N VAL A 141 -13.92 15.92 -12.45
CA VAL A 141 -14.17 17.18 -11.76
C VAL A 141 -14.57 18.22 -12.80
N LEU A 142 -15.89 18.30 -12.99
CA LEU A 142 -16.69 19.31 -13.70
C LEU A 142 -16.49 19.45 -15.21
#